data_AF-A0A7S3WG18-F1
#
_entry.id   AF-A0A7S3WG18-F1
#
_cell.length_a   1.000
_cell.length_b   1.000
_cell.length_c   1.000
_cell.angle_alpha   90.00
_cell.angle_beta   90.00
_cell.angle_gamma   90.00
#
_symmetry.space_group_name_H-M   'P 1'
#
loop_
_entity.id
_entity.type
_entity.pdbx_description
1 polymer ?
#
loop_
_entity_poly.entity_id
_entity_poly.type
_entity_poly.pdbx_seq_one_letter_code
_entity_poly.pdbx_strand_id
1 'polypeptide(L)'
;MKTAERTHGMSVSIGLRDSDSAAGSASERQLLAREDFSLLSPAYWRRALDALFLHNALNLLMLCLPLAIFAKKRDWDAGTVFFLSLVAIAPFAERLSYVTEQLALHTSEALGGLLNATFGNVTEIIVSFFALKGGMLRIVQVSLLGSILSNLLLVLGCAFFAGGIRHKHQYFNVHGSAVNVGLLVISVMALLFPMMLEASHEVLAPGAVMAVSRSVSCLLLLLYAGYIFFQMSTHPHLYDQPGGEGGEGGGADANGEEEEEEEEEEEE
;
A
#
# COMPACT_ATOMS: atom_id res chain seq x y z
N MET A 1 -55.86 50.05 13.04
CA MET A 1 -55.52 51.04 14.08
C MET A 1 -54.12 50.70 14.58
N LYS A 2 -53.17 51.62 14.38
CA LYS A 2 -51.77 51.73 14.87
C LYS A 2 -51.10 50.53 15.58
N THR A 3 -49.91 50.16 15.07
CA THR A 3 -48.58 50.04 15.77
C THR A 3 -47.64 49.30 14.80
N ALA A 4 -46.37 49.62 14.55
CA ALA A 4 -45.36 50.40 15.27
C ALA A 4 -44.33 50.98 14.25
N GLU A 5 -43.85 52.20 14.48
CA GLU A 5 -42.71 52.79 13.77
C GLU A 5 -41.39 52.37 14.42
N ARG A 6 -40.45 51.93 13.59
CA ARG A 6 -39.04 51.67 13.88
C ARG A 6 -38.29 52.99 14.03
N THR A 7 -37.50 53.12 15.09
CA THR A 7 -36.33 54.01 15.14
C THR A 7 -35.15 53.36 15.87
N HIS A 8 -33.95 53.87 15.55
CA HIS A 8 -32.60 53.45 15.93
C HIS A 8 -31.99 52.34 15.07
N GLY A 9 -30.86 52.54 14.39
CA GLY A 9 -29.78 53.51 14.61
C GLY A 9 -28.48 52.71 14.57
N MET A 10 -27.98 52.45 13.36
CA MET A 10 -26.84 51.57 13.13
C MET A 10 -25.55 52.35 13.40
N SER A 11 -24.99 52.20 14.61
CA SER A 11 -23.65 52.68 14.93
C SER A 11 -22.64 51.56 14.70
N VAL A 12 -21.73 51.82 13.76
CA VAL A 12 -20.55 51.02 13.47
C VAL A 12 -19.63 51.08 14.69
N SER A 13 -19.26 49.92 15.24
CA SER A 13 -18.18 49.78 16.21
C SER A 13 -17.06 48.93 15.59
N ILE A 14 -15.99 49.62 15.21
CA ILE A 14 -14.69 49.08 14.85
C ILE A 14 -14.08 48.48 16.12
N GLY A 15 -14.06 47.15 16.22
CA GLY A 15 -13.37 46.40 17.27
C GLY A 15 -11.95 46.07 16.82
N LEU A 16 -10.98 46.74 17.43
CA LEU A 16 -9.55 46.52 17.28
C LEU A 16 -9.14 45.10 17.69
N ARG A 17 -8.16 44.61 16.94
CA ARG A 17 -7.36 43.41 17.15
C ARG A 17 -6.49 43.54 18.42
N ASP A 18 -6.01 42.39 18.86
CA ASP A 18 -4.79 42.15 19.67
C ASP A 18 -4.94 42.03 21.20
N SER A 19 -5.06 40.79 21.66
CA SER A 19 -4.30 40.31 22.85
C SER A 19 -4.14 38.78 22.93
N ASP A 20 -5.06 37.99 22.36
CA ASP A 20 -5.06 36.52 22.59
C ASP A 20 -4.40 35.67 21.49
N SER A 21 -4.02 36.26 20.35
CA SER A 21 -3.38 35.54 19.23
C SER A 21 -1.88 35.27 19.43
N ALA A 22 -1.23 35.96 20.37
CA ALA A 22 0.21 35.84 20.60
C ALA A 22 0.56 34.64 21.51
N ALA A 23 -0.33 34.27 22.43
CA ALA A 23 -0.09 33.18 23.39
C ALA A 23 -0.23 31.79 22.73
N GLY A 24 -1.22 31.59 21.86
CA GLY A 24 -1.39 30.36 21.10
C GLY A 24 -0.24 30.11 20.11
N SER A 25 0.18 31.15 19.40
CA SER A 25 1.29 31.05 18.43
C SER A 25 2.66 30.87 19.10
N ALA A 26 2.88 31.38 20.31
CA ALA A 26 4.10 31.13 21.07
C ALA A 26 4.15 29.70 21.62
N SER A 27 3.01 29.16 22.09
CA SER A 27 2.91 27.79 22.58
C SER A 27 3.01 26.75 21.45
N GLU A 28 2.38 26.99 20.30
CA GLU A 28 2.56 26.17 19.08
C GLU A 28 3.98 26.25 18.55
N ARG A 29 4.60 27.44 18.49
CA ARG A 29 6.01 27.57 18.09
C ARG A 29 6.96 26.90 19.08
N GLN A 30 6.65 26.90 20.36
CA GLN A 30 7.42 26.18 21.38
C GLN A 30 7.21 24.67 21.33
N LEU A 31 6.02 24.18 21.00
CA LEU A 31 5.72 22.76 20.78
C LEU A 31 6.45 22.24 19.54
N LEU A 32 6.34 22.95 18.41
CA LEU A 32 7.03 22.62 17.16
C LEU A 32 8.56 22.64 17.35
N ALA A 33 9.11 23.67 18.02
CA ALA A 33 10.55 23.76 18.30
C ALA A 33 11.06 22.70 19.30
N ARG A 34 10.19 22.17 20.17
CA ARG A 34 10.55 21.12 21.15
C ARG A 34 10.55 19.74 20.52
N GLU A 35 9.73 19.49 19.51
CA GLU A 35 9.77 18.25 18.71
C GLU A 35 10.99 18.24 17.76
N ASP A 36 11.33 19.37 17.13
CA ASP A 36 12.48 19.49 16.23
C ASP A 36 13.83 19.09 16.88
N PHE A 37 14.03 19.42 18.16
CA PHE A 37 15.29 19.11 18.86
C PHE A 37 15.39 17.64 19.32
N SER A 38 14.26 16.93 19.38
CA SER A 38 14.23 15.50 19.73
C SER A 38 14.68 14.60 18.57
N LEU A 39 14.43 15.02 17.33
CA LEU A 39 14.86 14.36 16.08
C LEU A 39 16.40 14.40 15.87
N LEU A 40 17.07 15.40 16.44
CA LEU A 40 18.53 15.54 16.43
C LEU A 40 19.21 14.86 17.63
N SER A 41 18.43 14.28 18.56
CA SER A 41 19.01 13.62 19.73
C SER A 41 19.72 12.31 19.34
N PRO A 42 20.93 12.03 19.85
CA PRO A 42 21.61 10.76 19.62
C PRO A 42 20.80 9.54 20.06
N ALA A 43 19.89 9.72 21.04
CA ALA A 43 18.99 8.68 21.51
C ALA A 43 17.90 8.33 20.48
N TYR A 44 17.36 9.33 19.76
CA TYR A 44 16.42 9.11 18.67
C TYR A 44 17.06 8.33 17.53
N TRP A 45 18.26 8.74 17.09
CA TRP A 45 18.99 8.03 16.05
C TRP A 45 19.35 6.59 16.43
N ARG A 46 19.71 6.33 17.69
CA ARG A 46 19.94 4.96 18.17
C ARG A 46 18.67 4.13 18.12
N ARG A 47 17.54 4.65 18.61
CA ARG A 47 16.25 3.94 18.54
C ARG A 47 15.79 3.70 17.11
N ALA A 48 15.98 4.67 16.22
CA ALA A 48 15.68 4.52 14.80
C ALA A 48 16.54 3.44 14.15
N LEU A 49 17.85 3.42 14.43
CA LEU A 49 18.77 2.40 13.93
C LEU A 49 18.47 1.02 14.52
N ASP A 50 18.15 0.93 15.80
CA ASP A 50 17.78 -0.34 16.44
C ASP A 50 16.47 -0.89 15.85
N ALA A 51 15.48 -0.02 15.63
CA ALA A 51 14.23 -0.38 14.96
C ALA A 51 14.45 -0.83 13.50
N LEU A 52 15.39 -0.19 12.79
CA LEU A 52 15.68 -0.52 11.39
C LEU A 52 16.51 -1.80 11.24
N PHE A 53 17.46 -2.06 12.13
CA PHE A 53 18.47 -3.11 11.94
C PHE A 53 18.36 -4.29 12.91
N LEU A 54 17.81 -4.12 14.11
CA LEU A 54 17.92 -5.13 15.18
C LEU A 54 16.57 -5.68 15.66
N HIS A 55 15.46 -5.11 15.20
CA HIS A 55 14.13 -5.50 15.69
C HIS A 55 13.57 -6.79 15.08
N ASN A 56 13.86 -7.09 13.80
CA ASN A 56 13.31 -8.24 13.09
C ASN A 56 14.38 -9.31 12.81
N ALA A 57 14.04 -10.59 12.98
CA ALA A 57 14.93 -11.72 12.64
C ALA A 57 15.33 -11.71 11.16
N LEU A 58 14.48 -11.17 10.29
CA LEU A 58 14.77 -10.97 8.87
C LEU A 58 15.96 -10.04 8.65
N ASN A 59 16.20 -9.07 9.54
CA ASN A 59 17.32 -8.13 9.41
C ASN A 59 18.68 -8.81 9.53
N LEU A 60 18.77 -10.02 10.11
CA LEU A 60 20.01 -10.79 10.12
C LEU A 60 20.50 -11.09 8.69
N LEU A 61 19.57 -11.25 7.73
CA LEU A 61 19.88 -11.47 6.32
C LEU A 61 20.55 -10.24 5.68
N MET A 62 20.51 -9.05 6.30
CA MET A 62 21.23 -7.89 5.78
C MET A 62 22.74 -8.11 5.78
N LEU A 63 23.26 -9.00 6.63
CA LEU A 63 24.66 -9.42 6.62
C LEU A 63 25.06 -10.12 5.31
N CYS A 64 24.09 -10.62 4.53
CA CYS A 64 24.35 -11.17 3.20
C CYS A 64 24.82 -10.09 2.21
N LEU A 65 24.52 -8.80 2.42
CA LEU A 65 24.99 -7.73 1.53
C LEU A 65 26.52 -7.53 1.59
N PRO A 66 27.14 -7.24 2.76
CA PRO A 66 28.59 -7.12 2.83
C PRO A 66 29.27 -8.45 2.45
N LEU A 67 28.64 -9.60 2.74
CA LEU A 67 29.13 -10.90 2.31
C LEU A 67 29.09 -11.08 0.78
N ALA A 68 28.03 -10.63 0.09
CA ALA A 68 27.93 -10.65 -1.36
C ALA A 68 29.00 -9.76 -2.02
N ILE A 69 29.23 -8.57 -1.45
CA ILE A 69 30.29 -7.66 -1.90
C ILE A 69 31.67 -8.30 -1.69
N PHE A 70 31.89 -8.93 -0.54
CA PHE A 70 33.13 -9.65 -0.24
C PHE A 70 33.34 -10.82 -1.20
N ALA A 71 32.32 -11.64 -1.42
CA ALA A 71 32.34 -12.78 -2.34
C ALA A 71 32.67 -12.32 -3.77
N LYS A 72 32.06 -11.24 -4.25
CA LYS A 72 32.38 -10.63 -5.55
C LYS A 72 33.81 -10.14 -5.64
N LYS A 73 34.33 -9.51 -4.58
CA LYS A 73 35.74 -9.02 -4.54
C LYS A 73 36.77 -10.15 -4.48
N ARG A 74 36.36 -11.34 -4.04
CA ARG A 74 37.20 -12.54 -4.00
C ARG A 74 36.96 -13.48 -5.18
N ASP A 75 36.25 -12.99 -6.20
CA ASP A 75 35.93 -13.74 -7.42
C ASP A 75 35.30 -15.12 -7.13
N TRP A 76 34.41 -15.17 -6.13
CA TRP A 76 33.58 -16.36 -5.90
C TRP A 76 32.68 -16.62 -7.10
N ASP A 77 32.15 -17.84 -7.20
CA ASP A 77 31.29 -18.21 -8.31
C ASP A 77 30.04 -17.30 -8.41
N ALA A 78 29.59 -17.11 -9.65
CA ALA A 78 28.48 -16.20 -9.93
C ALA A 78 27.17 -16.62 -9.24
N GLY A 79 26.96 -17.92 -9.04
CA GLY A 79 25.77 -18.45 -8.38
C GLY A 79 25.71 -18.06 -6.90
N THR A 80 26.83 -18.16 -6.20
CA THR A 80 26.94 -17.75 -4.79
C THR A 80 26.79 -16.24 -4.64
N VAL A 81 27.43 -15.45 -5.49
CA VAL A 81 27.26 -13.97 -5.46
C VAL A 81 25.81 -13.58 -5.75
N PHE A 82 25.17 -14.23 -6.72
CA PHE A 82 23.76 -14.03 -7.03
C PHE A 82 22.85 -14.39 -5.85
N PHE A 83 23.04 -15.57 -5.26
CA PHE A 83 22.23 -16.04 -4.13
C PHE A 83 22.37 -15.12 -2.91
N LEU A 84 23.60 -14.75 -2.54
CA LEU A 84 23.84 -13.82 -1.44
C LEU A 84 23.22 -12.45 -1.69
N SER A 85 23.28 -11.96 -2.94
CA SER A 85 22.64 -10.70 -3.33
C SER A 85 21.11 -10.80 -3.26
N LEU A 86 20.53 -11.93 -3.69
CA LEU A 86 19.10 -12.19 -3.65
C LEU A 86 18.58 -12.21 -2.21
N VAL A 87 19.26 -12.96 -1.33
CA VAL A 87 18.92 -13.04 0.10
C VAL A 87 19.07 -11.67 0.78
N ALA A 88 20.09 -10.89 0.40
CA ALA A 88 20.28 -9.55 0.92
C ALA A 88 19.14 -8.59 0.57
N ILE A 89 18.54 -8.71 -0.63
CA ILE A 89 17.46 -7.83 -1.08
C ILE A 89 16.19 -7.99 -0.21
N ALA A 90 15.89 -9.20 0.27
CA ALA A 90 14.67 -9.49 1.03
C ALA A 90 14.45 -8.57 2.26
N PRO A 91 15.40 -8.44 3.21
CA PRO A 91 15.24 -7.51 4.33
C PRO A 91 15.24 -6.04 3.93
N PHE A 92 15.93 -5.65 2.84
CA PHE A 92 15.85 -4.27 2.38
C PHE A 92 14.48 -3.92 1.81
N ALA A 93 13.85 -4.86 1.08
CA ALA A 93 12.50 -4.69 0.56
C ALA A 93 11.50 -4.52 1.72
N GLU A 94 11.60 -5.39 2.73
CA GLU A 94 10.72 -5.35 3.89
C GLU A 94 10.91 -4.07 4.72
N ARG A 95 12.15 -3.62 4.97
CA ARG A 95 12.39 -2.36 5.68
C ARG A 95 11.94 -1.13 4.90
N LEU A 96 12.08 -1.13 3.57
CA LEU A 96 11.60 -0.04 2.74
C LEU A 96 10.09 0.06 2.76
N SER A 97 9.39 -1.08 2.72
CA SER A 97 7.94 -1.15 2.92
C SER A 97 7.54 -0.64 4.31
N TYR A 98 8.20 -1.10 5.38
CA TYR A 98 7.95 -0.61 6.75
C TYR A 98 8.11 0.91 6.87
N VAL A 99 9.21 1.47 6.36
CA VAL A 99 9.43 2.93 6.41
C VAL A 99 8.37 3.68 5.60
N THR A 100 7.95 3.12 4.46
CA THR A 100 6.89 3.72 3.63
C THR A 100 5.56 3.72 4.37
N GLU A 101 5.22 2.64 5.07
CA GLU A 101 4.01 2.54 5.87
C GLU A 101 4.02 3.55 7.02
N GLN A 102 5.14 3.64 7.75
CA GLN A 102 5.28 4.64 8.81
C GLN A 102 5.18 6.08 8.27
N LEU A 103 5.72 6.34 7.08
CA LEU A 103 5.56 7.64 6.43
C LEU A 103 4.10 7.89 6.00
N ALA A 104 3.42 6.88 5.48
CA ALA A 104 2.04 6.96 5.03
C ALA A 104 1.09 7.38 6.17
N LEU A 105 1.31 6.88 7.39
CA LEU A 105 0.54 7.23 8.60
C LEU A 105 0.61 8.72 8.96
N HIS A 106 1.67 9.43 8.53
CA HIS A 106 1.86 10.85 8.79
C HIS A 106 1.57 11.73 7.56
N THR A 107 0.95 11.16 6.52
CA THR A 107 0.57 11.87 5.29
C THR A 107 -0.94 11.80 5.06
N SER A 108 -1.46 12.54 4.08
CA SER A 108 -2.86 12.41 3.69
C SER A 108 -3.14 11.01 3.13
N GLU A 109 -4.36 10.52 3.27
CA GLU A 109 -4.80 9.21 2.76
C GLU A 109 -4.42 9.00 1.27
N ALA A 110 -4.62 10.03 0.44
CA ALA A 110 -4.23 10.00 -0.96
C ALA A 110 -2.70 9.90 -1.18
N LEU A 111 -1.89 10.61 -0.39
CA LEU A 111 -0.44 10.49 -0.48
C LEU A 111 0.05 9.15 0.08
N GLY A 112 -0.54 8.66 1.17
CA GLY A 112 -0.25 7.35 1.74
C GLY A 112 -0.56 6.22 0.77
N GLY A 113 -1.70 6.27 0.09
CA GLY A 113 -2.07 5.33 -0.97
C GLY A 113 -1.08 5.32 -2.13
N LEU A 114 -0.66 6.50 -2.60
CA LEU A 114 0.33 6.63 -3.67
C LEU A 114 1.73 6.15 -3.25
N LEU A 115 2.13 6.42 -2.00
CA LEU A 115 3.38 5.94 -1.41
C LEU A 115 3.39 4.42 -1.37
N ASN A 116 2.33 3.78 -0.87
CA ASN A 116 2.22 2.34 -0.83
C ASN A 116 2.24 1.71 -2.24
N ALA A 117 1.48 2.29 -3.18
CA ALA A 117 1.48 1.86 -4.58
C ALA A 117 2.89 1.85 -5.21
N THR A 118 3.66 2.91 -4.97
CA THR A 118 4.98 3.11 -5.59
C THR A 118 6.09 2.37 -4.85
N PHE A 119 6.24 2.63 -3.55
CA PHE A 119 7.33 2.09 -2.75
C PHE A 119 7.08 0.65 -2.27
N GLY A 120 5.82 0.19 -2.23
CA GLY A 120 5.51 -1.21 -1.97
C GLY A 120 6.03 -2.17 -3.04
N ASN A 121 6.13 -1.69 -4.30
CA ASN A 121 6.61 -2.48 -5.44
C ASN A 121 7.98 -2.00 -5.99
N VAL A 122 8.63 -1.06 -5.31
CA VAL A 122 9.85 -0.42 -5.83
C VAL A 122 11.01 -1.39 -6.02
N THR A 123 11.10 -2.43 -5.18
CA THR A 123 12.14 -3.45 -5.30
C THR A 123 12.03 -4.18 -6.64
N GLU A 124 10.82 -4.51 -7.07
CA GLU A 124 10.56 -5.14 -8.36
C GLU A 124 10.91 -4.20 -9.52
N ILE A 125 10.53 -2.92 -9.40
CA ILE A 125 10.83 -1.89 -10.41
C ILE A 125 12.35 -1.72 -10.57
N ILE A 126 13.10 -1.63 -9.48
CA ILE A 126 14.57 -1.48 -9.50
C ILE A 126 15.23 -2.70 -10.15
N VAL A 127 14.87 -3.92 -9.72
CA VAL A 127 15.44 -5.15 -10.30
C VAL A 127 15.11 -5.27 -11.78
N SER A 128 13.85 -4.99 -12.16
CA SER A 128 13.40 -5.00 -13.54
C SER A 128 14.13 -3.96 -14.40
N PHE A 129 14.34 -2.75 -13.88
CA PHE A 129 15.08 -1.70 -14.57
C PHE A 129 16.53 -2.11 -14.87
N PHE A 130 17.25 -2.63 -13.88
CA PHE A 130 18.63 -3.09 -14.09
C PHE A 130 18.69 -4.30 -15.03
N ALA A 131 17.70 -5.19 -14.96
CA ALA A 131 17.60 -6.31 -15.88
C ALA A 131 17.34 -5.87 -17.33
N LEU A 132 16.43 -4.92 -17.54
CA LEU A 132 16.19 -4.30 -18.86
C LEU A 132 17.45 -3.60 -19.38
N LYS A 133 18.14 -2.85 -18.54
CA LYS A 133 19.41 -2.19 -18.90
C LYS A 133 20.48 -3.20 -19.33
N GLY A 134 20.46 -4.40 -18.75
CA GLY A 134 21.30 -5.54 -19.14
C GLY A 134 20.81 -6.32 -20.35
N GLY A 135 19.72 -5.90 -21.02
CA GLY A 135 19.14 -6.61 -22.15
C GLY A 135 18.37 -7.89 -21.79
N MET A 136 18.09 -8.12 -20.51
CA MET A 136 17.49 -9.35 -19.99
C MET A 136 15.96 -9.30 -20.04
N LEU A 137 15.40 -9.03 -21.22
CA LEU A 137 13.94 -8.88 -21.40
C LEU A 137 13.15 -10.09 -20.91
N ARG A 138 13.64 -11.30 -21.19
CA ARG A 138 12.98 -12.54 -20.77
C ARG A 138 12.90 -12.68 -19.25
N ILE A 139 13.96 -12.26 -18.54
CA ILE A 139 13.98 -12.30 -17.07
C ILE A 139 12.90 -11.36 -16.52
N VAL A 140 12.78 -10.16 -17.08
CA VAL A 140 11.79 -9.16 -16.66
C VAL A 140 10.36 -9.63 -16.92
N GLN A 141 10.10 -10.22 -18.09
CA GLN A 141 8.77 -10.78 -18.41
C GLN A 141 8.38 -11.90 -17.44
N VAL A 142 9.29 -12.83 -17.18
CA VAL A 142 9.03 -13.97 -16.28
C VAL A 142 8.94 -13.51 -14.83
N SER A 143 9.72 -12.51 -14.40
CA SER A 143 9.65 -11.98 -13.03
C SER A 143 8.33 -11.25 -12.76
N LEU A 144 7.82 -10.46 -13.71
CA LEU A 144 6.53 -9.78 -13.56
C LEU A 144 5.36 -10.76 -13.45
N LEU A 145 5.34 -11.80 -14.30
CA LEU A 145 4.36 -12.89 -14.16
C LEU A 145 4.51 -13.65 -12.84
N GLY A 146 5.76 -13.90 -12.44
CA GLY A 146 6.09 -14.52 -11.16
C GLY A 146 5.57 -13.73 -9.96
N SER A 147 5.67 -12.39 -9.98
CA SER A 147 5.13 -11.52 -8.93
C SER A 147 3.61 -11.64 -8.82
N ILE A 148 2.88 -11.58 -9.94
CA ILE A 148 1.43 -11.79 -9.97
C ILE A 148 1.08 -13.16 -9.38
N LEU A 149 1.69 -14.24 -9.86
CA LEU A 149 1.43 -15.59 -9.38
C LEU A 149 1.80 -15.76 -7.89
N SER A 150 2.90 -15.17 -7.46
CA SER A 150 3.33 -15.20 -6.05
C SER A 150 2.29 -14.55 -5.16
N ASN A 151 1.76 -13.37 -5.52
CA ASN A 151 0.76 -12.69 -4.70
C ASN A 151 -0.57 -13.44 -4.67
N LEU A 152 -1.01 -14.00 -5.80
CA LEU A 152 -2.30 -14.69 -5.91
C LEU A 152 -2.33 -16.09 -5.33
N LEU A 153 -1.22 -16.84 -5.42
CA LEU A 153 -1.18 -18.23 -5.00
C LEU A 153 -0.35 -18.41 -3.75
N LEU A 154 0.90 -17.93 -3.76
CA LEU A 154 1.83 -18.19 -2.66
C LEU A 154 1.48 -17.38 -1.42
N VAL A 155 1.41 -16.05 -1.54
CA VAL A 155 1.12 -15.15 -0.41
C VAL A 155 -0.29 -15.38 0.10
N LEU A 156 -1.29 -15.35 -0.79
CA LEU A 156 -2.68 -15.60 -0.42
C LEU A 156 -2.88 -17.00 0.18
N GLY A 157 -2.28 -18.04 -0.43
CA GLY A 157 -2.36 -19.40 0.07
C GLY A 157 -1.71 -19.57 1.44
N CYS A 158 -0.55 -18.97 1.67
CA CYS A 158 0.10 -18.92 2.98
C CYS A 158 -0.74 -18.17 4.01
N ALA A 159 -1.39 -17.06 3.63
CA ALA A 159 -2.26 -16.29 4.51
C ALA A 159 -3.49 -17.09 4.95
N PHE A 160 -4.15 -17.80 4.02
CA PHE A 160 -5.25 -18.71 4.35
C PHE A 160 -4.80 -19.91 5.16
N PHE A 161 -3.65 -20.50 4.84
CA PHE A 161 -3.12 -21.62 5.59
C PHE A 161 -2.79 -21.23 7.03
N ALA A 162 -2.02 -20.15 7.22
CA ALA A 162 -1.63 -19.67 8.54
C ALA A 162 -2.83 -19.18 9.36
N GLY A 163 -3.74 -18.43 8.74
CA GLY A 163 -4.97 -17.96 9.39
C GLY A 163 -5.93 -19.09 9.74
N GLY A 164 -6.10 -20.05 8.82
CA GLY A 164 -6.97 -21.21 8.98
C GLY A 164 -6.53 -22.21 10.05
N ILE A 165 -5.22 -22.23 10.41
CA ILE A 165 -4.74 -23.02 11.56
C ILE A 165 -5.35 -22.52 12.87
N ARG A 166 -5.57 -21.21 13.01
CA ARG A 166 -6.04 -20.59 14.26
C ARG A 166 -7.53 -20.24 14.23
N HIS A 167 -8.08 -19.90 13.06
CA HIS A 167 -9.43 -19.39 12.92
C HIS A 167 -10.24 -20.25 11.95
N LYS A 168 -11.44 -20.68 12.37
CA LYS A 168 -12.37 -21.44 11.50
C LYS A 168 -12.95 -20.59 10.37
N HIS A 169 -13.16 -19.31 10.64
CA HIS A 169 -13.67 -18.33 9.68
C HIS A 169 -12.76 -17.10 9.71
N GLN A 170 -12.45 -16.55 8.53
CA GLN A 170 -11.69 -15.32 8.36
C GLN A 170 -12.59 -14.29 7.68
N TYR A 171 -12.79 -13.14 8.31
CA TYR A 171 -13.63 -12.07 7.78
C TYR A 171 -12.80 -11.13 6.91
N PHE A 172 -13.38 -10.70 5.79
CA PHE A 172 -12.79 -9.73 4.88
C PHE A 172 -13.89 -8.89 4.23
N ASN A 173 -13.53 -7.71 3.73
CA ASN A 173 -14.46 -6.84 3.03
C ASN A 173 -14.83 -7.44 1.66
N VAL A 174 -16.00 -8.07 1.57
CA VAL A 174 -16.48 -8.75 0.36
C VAL A 174 -16.61 -7.79 -0.83
N HIS A 175 -17.11 -6.58 -0.62
CA HIS A 175 -17.31 -5.59 -1.70
C HIS A 175 -15.99 -5.08 -2.25
N GLY A 176 -15.06 -4.64 -1.38
CA GLY A 176 -13.74 -4.19 -1.79
C GLY A 176 -12.92 -5.29 -2.46
N SER A 177 -12.97 -6.51 -1.91
CA SER A 177 -12.32 -7.68 -2.51
C SER A 177 -12.88 -8.03 -3.88
N ALA A 178 -14.21 -7.96 -4.08
CA ALA A 178 -14.83 -8.25 -5.38
C ALA A 178 -14.37 -7.28 -6.47
N VAL A 179 -14.30 -5.98 -6.17
CA VAL A 179 -13.77 -4.96 -7.09
C VAL A 179 -12.31 -5.24 -7.44
N ASN A 180 -11.48 -5.54 -6.44
CA ASN A 180 -10.05 -5.83 -6.63
C ASN A 180 -9.82 -7.08 -7.49
N VAL A 181 -10.58 -8.16 -7.24
CA VAL A 181 -10.51 -9.39 -8.05
C VAL A 181 -10.96 -9.11 -9.49
N GLY A 182 -12.02 -8.33 -9.69
CA GLY A 182 -12.47 -7.94 -11.04
C GLY A 182 -11.39 -7.17 -11.82
N LEU A 183 -10.78 -6.17 -11.19
CA LEU A 183 -9.69 -5.38 -11.79
C LEU A 183 -8.46 -6.23 -12.10
N LEU A 184 -8.11 -7.16 -11.21
CA LEU A 184 -7.02 -8.11 -11.40
C LEU A 184 -7.28 -9.01 -12.62
N VAL A 185 -8.48 -9.59 -12.75
CA VAL A 185 -8.84 -10.45 -13.89
C VAL A 185 -8.73 -9.69 -15.20
N ILE A 186 -9.29 -8.47 -15.28
CA ILE A 186 -9.17 -7.61 -16.47
C ILE A 186 -7.70 -7.31 -16.78
N SER A 187 -6.89 -7.00 -15.76
CA SER A 187 -5.47 -6.68 -15.92
C SER A 187 -4.67 -7.88 -16.45
N VAL A 188 -4.88 -9.07 -15.88
CA VAL A 188 -4.21 -10.30 -16.33
C VAL A 188 -4.64 -10.66 -17.75
N MET A 189 -5.93 -10.58 -18.08
CA MET A 189 -6.42 -10.82 -19.45
C MET A 189 -5.79 -9.86 -20.46
N ALA A 190 -5.68 -8.57 -20.11
CA ALA A 190 -5.04 -7.57 -20.96
C ALA A 190 -3.55 -7.89 -21.19
N LEU A 191 -2.83 -8.34 -20.17
CA LEU A 191 -1.42 -8.76 -20.28
C LEU A 191 -1.24 -10.06 -21.08
N LEU A 192 -2.20 -10.99 -21.01
CA LEU A 192 -2.15 -12.25 -21.77
C LEU A 192 -2.37 -12.04 -23.28
N PHE A 193 -3.14 -11.04 -23.68
CA PHE A 193 -3.45 -10.78 -25.09
C PHE A 193 -2.19 -10.66 -25.99
N PRO A 194 -1.22 -9.75 -25.73
CA PRO A 194 0.00 -9.67 -26.54
C PRO A 194 0.87 -10.93 -26.43
N MET A 195 0.85 -11.64 -25.30
CA MET A 195 1.58 -12.90 -25.14
C MET A 195 1.02 -14.00 -26.05
N MET A 196 -0.31 -14.11 -26.15
CA MET A 196 -0.96 -15.08 -27.02
C MET A 196 -0.73 -14.78 -28.50
N LEU A 197 -0.71 -13.50 -28.90
CA LEU A 197 -0.40 -13.09 -30.26
C LEU A 197 1.05 -13.45 -30.67
N GLU A 198 2.00 -13.31 -29.75
CA GLU A 198 3.38 -13.75 -30.00
C GLU A 198 3.46 -15.28 -30.09
N ALA A 199 2.71 -16.00 -29.24
CA ALA A 199 2.73 -17.46 -29.17
C ALA A 199 1.99 -18.15 -30.32
N SER A 200 0.99 -17.51 -30.93
CA SER A 200 0.23 -18.08 -32.05
C SER A 200 1.03 -18.12 -33.36
N HIS A 201 2.19 -17.44 -33.42
CA HIS A 201 3.01 -17.30 -34.62
C HIS A 201 2.23 -16.83 -35.86
N GLU A 202 1.13 -16.09 -35.67
CA GLU A 202 0.41 -15.50 -36.78
C GLU A 202 1.32 -14.56 -37.56
N VAL A 203 1.21 -14.59 -38.90
CA VAL A 203 1.97 -13.69 -39.79
C VAL A 203 1.38 -12.29 -39.67
N LEU A 204 1.78 -11.61 -38.60
CA LEU A 204 1.46 -10.21 -38.34
C LEU A 204 2.48 -9.31 -39.03
N ALA A 205 2.08 -8.07 -39.30
CA ALA A 205 3.02 -7.05 -39.78
C ALA A 205 4.20 -6.92 -38.81
N PRO A 206 5.44 -6.72 -39.30
CA PRO A 206 6.60 -6.52 -38.44
C PRO A 206 6.35 -5.41 -37.40
N GLY A 207 6.50 -5.75 -36.12
CA GLY A 207 6.30 -4.81 -35.01
C GLY A 207 4.84 -4.67 -34.52
N ALA A 208 3.88 -5.39 -35.08
CA ALA A 208 2.48 -5.34 -34.61
C ALA A 208 2.34 -5.76 -33.14
N VAL A 209 3.00 -6.84 -32.71
CA VAL A 209 2.99 -7.29 -31.30
C VAL A 209 3.55 -6.22 -30.36
N MET A 210 4.61 -5.53 -30.78
CA MET A 210 5.19 -4.42 -30.01
C MET A 210 4.25 -3.23 -29.92
N ALA A 211 3.55 -2.90 -31.02
CA ALA A 211 2.55 -1.83 -31.02
C ALA A 211 1.38 -2.16 -30.09
N VAL A 212 0.83 -3.38 -30.18
CA VAL A 212 -0.23 -3.86 -29.29
C VAL A 212 0.23 -3.85 -27.84
N SER A 213 1.43 -4.35 -27.54
CA SER A 213 1.98 -4.37 -26.18
C SER A 213 2.10 -2.96 -25.57
N ARG A 214 2.54 -1.98 -26.38
CA ARG A 214 2.61 -0.57 -25.97
C ARG A 214 1.23 0.03 -25.75
N SER A 215 0.27 -0.24 -26.63
CA SER A 215 -1.12 0.21 -26.47
C SER A 215 -1.76 -0.35 -25.21
N VAL A 216 -1.59 -1.65 -24.96
CA VAL A 216 -2.07 -2.32 -23.73
C VAL A 216 -1.40 -1.72 -22.49
N SER A 217 -0.09 -1.50 -22.51
CA SER A 217 0.62 -0.87 -21.39
C SER A 217 0.10 0.54 -21.09
N CYS A 218 -0.15 1.37 -22.11
CA CYS A 218 -0.72 2.70 -21.92
C CYS A 218 -2.15 2.63 -21.36
N LEU A 219 -2.98 1.72 -21.88
CA LEU A 219 -4.35 1.52 -21.40
C LEU A 219 -4.35 1.08 -19.93
N LEU A 220 -3.51 0.13 -19.54
CA LEU A 220 -3.40 -0.34 -18.16
C LEU A 220 -2.92 0.76 -17.22
N LEU A 221 -1.98 1.61 -17.63
CA LEU A 221 -1.56 2.78 -16.84
C LEU A 221 -2.69 3.79 -16.63
N LEU A 222 -3.50 4.05 -17.67
CA LEU A 222 -4.67 4.95 -17.56
C LEU A 222 -5.73 4.36 -16.62
N LEU A 223 -6.04 3.08 -16.77
CA LEU A 223 -6.98 2.37 -15.89
C LEU A 223 -6.47 2.34 -14.45
N TYR A 224 -5.17 2.14 -14.24
CA TYR A 224 -4.56 2.17 -12.91
C TYR A 224 -4.61 3.57 -12.29
N ALA A 225 -4.31 4.62 -13.05
CA ALA A 225 -4.45 6.00 -12.56
C ALA A 225 -5.91 6.33 -12.22
N GLY A 226 -6.86 5.86 -13.04
CA GLY A 226 -8.30 5.97 -12.76
C GLY A 226 -8.71 5.20 -11.50
N TYR A 227 -8.16 4.00 -11.29
CA TYR A 227 -8.38 3.20 -10.08
C TYR A 227 -7.84 3.91 -8.83
N ILE A 228 -6.62 4.44 -8.88
CA ILE A 228 -6.02 5.20 -7.79
C ILE A 228 -6.84 6.46 -7.48
N PHE A 229 -7.33 7.17 -8.50
CA PHE A 229 -8.25 8.29 -8.32
C PHE A 229 -9.59 7.85 -7.71
N PHE A 230 -10.14 6.72 -8.17
CA PHE A 230 -11.38 6.17 -7.64
C PHE A 230 -11.26 5.86 -6.15
N GLN A 231 -10.19 5.14 -5.78
CA GLN A 231 -9.88 4.70 -4.42
C GLN A 231 -9.65 5.89 -3.48
N MET A 232 -8.86 6.89 -3.90
CA MET A 232 -8.43 7.99 -3.01
C MET A 232 -9.38 9.18 -2.97
N SER A 233 -10.28 9.34 -3.94
CA SER A 233 -11.12 10.56 -4.04
C SER A 233 -12.60 10.27 -4.03
N THR A 234 -13.07 9.26 -4.77
CA THR A 234 -14.51 9.08 -4.97
C THR A 234 -15.14 8.07 -4.02
N HIS A 235 -14.41 7.00 -3.69
CA HIS A 235 -14.96 5.88 -2.91
C HIS A 235 -14.01 5.39 -1.79
N PRO A 236 -13.36 6.28 -1.00
CA PRO A 236 -12.50 5.84 0.10
C PRO A 236 -13.26 4.99 1.14
N HIS A 237 -14.53 5.32 1.40
CA HIS A 237 -15.41 4.60 2.33
C HIS A 237 -15.66 3.11 1.99
N LEU A 238 -15.44 2.67 0.74
CA LEU A 238 -15.51 1.24 0.39
C LEU A 238 -14.27 0.47 0.84
N TYR A 239 -13.18 1.16 1.18
CA TYR A 239 -11.89 0.60 1.56
C TYR A 239 -11.53 0.86 3.03
N ASP A 240 -12.20 1.80 3.70
CA ASP A 240 -12.15 1.95 5.15
C ASP A 240 -12.83 0.74 5.83
N GLN A 241 -12.04 -0.10 6.49
CA GLN A 241 -12.58 -1.08 7.43
C GLN A 241 -12.88 -0.37 8.76
N PRO A 242 -14.05 -0.61 9.39
CA PRO A 242 -14.24 -0.23 10.77
C PRO A 242 -13.31 -1.07 11.65
N GLY A 243 -12.25 -0.44 12.17
CA GLY A 243 -11.57 -0.84 13.41
C GLY A 243 -10.81 -2.17 13.40
N GLY A 244 -9.61 -2.18 12.82
CA GLY A 244 -8.50 -2.93 13.40
C GLY A 244 -7.92 -2.16 14.58
N GLU A 245 -8.68 -2.00 15.66
CA GLU A 245 -8.11 -1.62 16.95
C GLU A 245 -7.54 -2.87 17.63
N GLY A 246 -6.35 -2.72 18.21
CA GLY A 246 -5.63 -3.79 18.88
C GLY A 246 -6.50 -4.54 19.88
N GLY A 247 -6.27 -5.84 20.00
CA GLY A 247 -7.03 -6.69 20.90
C GLY A 247 -7.03 -6.15 22.33
N GLU A 248 -8.23 -5.83 22.81
CA GLU A 248 -8.69 -6.03 24.17
C GLU A 248 -10.21 -5.87 24.17
N GLY A 249 -10.94 -6.87 24.66
CA GLY A 249 -12.38 -6.81 24.87
C GLY A 249 -13.17 -7.89 24.14
N GLY A 250 -13.20 -9.09 24.72
CA GLY A 250 -14.36 -9.96 24.53
C GLY A 250 -15.58 -9.29 25.16
N GLY A 251 -16.67 -9.17 24.40
CA GLY A 251 -17.91 -8.60 24.88
C GLY A 251 -18.95 -8.58 23.78
N ALA A 252 -19.73 -9.66 23.74
CA ALA A 252 -21.08 -9.80 23.20
C ALA A 252 -21.62 -8.68 22.27
N ASP A 253 -21.85 -9.04 21.01
CA ASP A 253 -23.05 -8.66 20.27
C ASP A 253 -23.45 -9.84 19.38
N ALA A 254 -23.99 -10.87 20.04
CA ALA A 254 -24.88 -11.82 19.39
C ALA A 254 -26.29 -11.23 19.49
N ASN A 255 -26.66 -10.39 18.52
CA ASN A 255 -28.07 -10.15 18.24
C ASN A 255 -28.23 -9.69 16.79
N GLY A 256 -28.66 -10.61 15.95
CA GLY A 256 -28.87 -10.33 14.54
C GLY A 256 -29.17 -11.54 13.67
N GLU A 257 -29.69 -12.64 14.23
CA GLU A 257 -30.22 -13.78 13.46
C GLU A 257 -31.29 -14.52 14.30
N GLU A 258 -32.40 -13.87 14.66
CA GLU A 258 -33.63 -14.56 15.15
C GLU A 258 -34.88 -13.76 14.72
N GLU A 259 -35.15 -13.69 13.42
CA GLU A 259 -36.48 -13.34 12.90
C GLU A 259 -36.67 -14.07 11.56
N GLU A 260 -36.99 -15.38 11.59
CA GLU A 260 -37.61 -16.10 10.45
C GLU A 260 -38.02 -17.56 10.77
N GLU A 261 -38.53 -17.90 11.96
CA GLU A 261 -39.15 -19.23 12.21
C GLU A 261 -40.29 -19.20 13.24
N GLU A 262 -41.32 -18.35 13.07
CA GLU A 262 -42.60 -18.49 13.80
C GLU A 262 -43.79 -18.00 12.95
N GLU A 263 -44.06 -18.64 11.80
CA GLU A 263 -45.36 -18.53 11.10
C GLU A 263 -45.76 -19.88 10.46
N GLU A 264 -45.67 -21.00 11.17
CA GLU A 264 -46.27 -22.28 10.72
C GLU A 264 -46.82 -23.14 11.89
N GLU A 265 -47.41 -22.56 12.94
CA GLU A 265 -48.19 -23.35 13.93
C GLU A 265 -49.40 -22.57 14.50
N GLU A 266 -50.26 -22.00 13.65
CA GLU A 266 -51.64 -21.62 14.05
C GLU A 266 -52.65 -21.87 12.91
N GLU A 267 -52.69 -23.09 12.36
CA GLU A 267 -53.89 -23.61 11.69
C GLU A 267 -54.07 -25.11 11.99
N GLU A 268 -54.54 -25.44 13.19
CA GLU A 268 -55.36 -26.64 13.47
C GLU A 268 -56.58 -26.28 14.34
#